data_AF-A0A7R6XWS3-F1
#
_entry.id   AF-A0A7R6XWS3-F1
#
_cell.length_a   1.000
_cell.length_b   1.000
_cell.length_c   1.000
_cell.angle_alpha   90.00
_cell.angle_beta   90.00
_cell.angle_gamma   90.00
#
_symmetry.space_group_name_H-M   'P 1'
#
loop_
_entity.id
_entity.type
_entity.pdbx_description
1 polymer ?
#
loop_
_entity_poly.entity_id
_entity_poly.type
_entity_poly.pdbx_seq_one_letter_code
_entity_poly.pdbx_strand_id
1 'polypeptide(L)'
;MPLQNRVDPFGAIHAVPERGLFTGNRGIIHDPETKTLLRKRWALPAWIICVCQFRNVRREPMGRNRPGGKAGWTELFFLDEVTALAAGHRPCFFCRRERASDFVSRFGEAFGIAEPRAPMLDKRLHRERLASGGRAPAVKPEELAALPDGSVVADSATAYALRAGRALRWSFAGYGMPTGFADLAGRPLRLVTPATTIAVLLRGYVPAWHPSAEA
;
A
#
# COMPACT_ATOMS: atom_id res chain seq x y z
N MET A 1 -23.19 4.66 -7.47
CA MET A 1 -21.77 4.96 -7.79
C MET A 1 -20.87 4.43 -6.68
N PRO A 2 -19.68 3.89 -7.00
CA PRO A 2 -18.74 3.48 -5.96
C PRO A 2 -18.22 4.68 -5.16
N LEU A 3 -17.95 4.48 -3.88
CA LEU A 3 -17.27 5.47 -3.04
C LEU A 3 -15.82 5.68 -3.52
N GLN A 4 -15.29 6.90 -3.36
CA GLN A 4 -13.89 7.22 -3.61
C GLN A 4 -13.00 6.71 -2.46
N ASN A 5 -12.76 5.40 -2.42
CA ASN A 5 -12.00 4.76 -1.34
C ASN A 5 -11.08 3.63 -1.80
N ARG A 6 -10.82 3.48 -3.10
CA ARG A 6 -9.89 2.46 -3.60
C ARG A 6 -8.54 3.09 -3.85
N VAL A 7 -7.50 2.51 -3.28
CA VAL A 7 -6.14 3.07 -3.33
C VAL A 7 -5.33 2.35 -4.39
N ASP A 8 -4.70 3.12 -5.27
CA ASP A 8 -3.74 2.61 -6.24
C ASP A 8 -2.31 2.52 -5.64
N PRO A 9 -1.33 1.92 -6.34
CA PRO A 9 0.04 1.83 -5.82
C PRO A 9 0.71 3.18 -5.57
N PHE A 10 0.31 4.23 -6.29
CA PHE A 10 0.83 5.60 -6.12
C PHE A 10 0.26 6.28 -4.86
N GLY A 11 -0.77 5.69 -4.26
CA GLY A 11 -1.47 6.20 -3.09
C GLY A 11 -2.59 7.19 -3.44
N ALA A 12 -2.99 7.33 -4.70
CA ALA A 12 -4.18 8.08 -5.06
C ALA A 12 -5.45 7.29 -4.72
N ILE A 13 -6.57 7.99 -4.51
CA ILE A 13 -7.84 7.40 -4.06
C ILE A 13 -8.89 7.57 -5.17
N HIS A 14 -9.47 6.46 -5.60
CA HIS A 14 -10.32 6.37 -6.78
C HIS A 14 -11.72 5.85 -6.44
N ALA A 15 -12.70 6.25 -7.25
CA ALA A 15 -14.09 5.79 -7.17
C ALA A 15 -14.33 4.70 -8.21
N VAL A 16 -13.93 3.47 -7.86
CA VAL A 16 -14.06 2.28 -8.73
C VAL A 16 -14.75 1.14 -7.98
N PRO A 17 -15.46 0.22 -8.66
CA PRO A 17 -16.30 -0.79 -8.00
C PRO A 17 -15.51 -1.88 -7.27
N GLU A 18 -14.26 -2.12 -7.65
CA GLU A 18 -13.45 -3.24 -7.16
C GLU A 18 -13.23 -3.14 -5.65
N ARG A 19 -13.36 -4.28 -4.96
CA ARG A 19 -13.28 -4.31 -3.50
C ARG A 19 -11.86 -4.56 -2.98
N GLY A 20 -11.08 -5.36 -3.71
CA GLY A 20 -9.78 -5.85 -3.26
C GLY A 20 -9.86 -6.77 -2.03
N LEU A 21 -8.71 -7.15 -1.48
CA LEU A 21 -8.59 -8.09 -0.37
C LEU A 21 -8.49 -7.39 1.01
N PHE A 22 -7.96 -6.18 1.05
CA PHE A 22 -7.65 -5.50 2.30
C PHE A 22 -8.32 -4.14 2.41
N THR A 23 -8.53 -3.72 3.64
CA THR A 23 -8.89 -2.34 3.97
C THR A 23 -7.72 -1.63 4.64
N GLY A 24 -7.88 -0.38 5.04
CA GLY A 24 -6.87 0.39 5.74
C GLY A 24 -7.33 1.82 5.96
N ASN A 25 -6.45 2.65 6.49
CA ASN A 25 -6.79 4.03 6.74
C ASN A 25 -5.60 4.98 6.66
N ARG A 26 -5.95 6.26 6.53
CA ARG A 26 -5.07 7.42 6.67
C ARG A 26 -5.63 8.41 7.69
N GLY A 27 -6.37 7.91 8.69
CA GLY A 27 -7.20 8.68 9.60
C GLY A 27 -8.56 9.10 9.02
N ILE A 28 -9.18 10.13 9.60
CA ILE A 28 -10.51 10.63 9.21
C ILE A 28 -10.35 11.71 8.15
N ILE A 29 -10.67 11.37 6.89
CA ILE A 29 -10.51 12.23 5.71
C ILE A 29 -11.77 12.31 4.85
N HIS A 30 -12.92 11.94 5.41
CA HIS A 30 -14.22 12.02 4.73
C HIS A 30 -15.20 12.86 5.55
N ASP A 31 -16.24 13.33 4.86
CA ASP A 31 -17.48 13.80 5.46
C ASP A 31 -18.44 12.60 5.60
N PRO A 32 -18.91 12.26 6.82
CA PRO A 32 -19.72 11.06 7.07
C PRO A 32 -21.17 11.15 6.59
N GLU A 33 -21.68 12.36 6.34
CA GLU A 33 -23.05 12.55 5.84
C GLU A 33 -23.10 12.30 4.33
N THR A 34 -22.15 12.89 3.62
CA THR A 34 -22.08 12.83 2.16
C THR A 34 -21.25 11.64 1.64
N LYS A 35 -20.45 11.01 2.51
CA LYS A 35 -19.47 9.97 2.16
C LYS A 35 -18.49 10.41 1.07
N THR A 36 -18.09 11.69 1.13
CA THR A 36 -17.13 12.29 0.20
C THR A 36 -15.81 12.59 0.89
N LEU A 37 -14.69 12.59 0.15
CA LEU A 37 -13.38 12.94 0.71
C LEU A 37 -13.27 14.45 0.95
N LEU A 38 -12.75 14.83 2.12
CA LEU A 38 -12.37 16.21 2.45
C LEU A 38 -11.18 16.66 1.61
N ARG A 39 -10.77 17.94 1.63
CA ARG A 39 -9.57 18.39 0.89
C ARG A 39 -8.28 17.68 1.33
N LYS A 40 -8.13 17.39 2.62
CA LYS A 40 -6.99 16.61 3.15
C LYS A 40 -7.05 15.16 2.68
N ARG A 41 -5.90 14.56 2.35
CA ARG A 41 -5.78 13.17 1.90
C ARG A 41 -5.19 12.21 2.94
N TRP A 42 -4.84 12.75 4.12
CA TRP A 42 -4.49 12.01 5.33
C TRP A 42 -4.70 12.92 6.55
N ALA A 43 -4.83 12.34 7.73
CA ALA A 43 -4.88 13.04 9.01
C ALA A 43 -3.69 12.72 9.92
N LEU A 44 -3.01 11.59 9.69
CA LEU A 44 -1.88 11.10 10.49
C LEU A 44 -0.85 10.41 9.58
N PRO A 45 0.43 10.35 9.98
CA PRO A 45 1.47 9.62 9.23
C PRO A 45 1.32 8.10 9.33
N ALA A 46 0.58 7.59 10.32
CA ALA A 46 0.28 6.18 10.53
C ALA A 46 -0.73 5.67 9.49
N TRP A 47 -0.25 5.42 8.28
CA TRP A 47 -1.03 4.77 7.21
C TRP A 47 -0.92 3.27 7.39
N ILE A 48 -2.06 2.62 7.61
CA ILE A 48 -2.08 1.20 7.94
C ILE A 48 -2.99 0.40 7.02
N ILE A 49 -2.59 -0.84 6.76
CA ILE A 49 -3.40 -1.86 6.08
C ILE A 49 -3.95 -2.85 7.10
N CYS A 50 -5.25 -3.15 6.98
CA CYS A 50 -6.07 -3.96 7.85
C CYS A 50 -6.75 -5.09 7.05
N VAL A 51 -7.16 -6.16 7.75
CA VAL A 51 -8.07 -7.16 7.18
C VAL A 51 -9.49 -6.58 7.06
N CYS A 52 -10.25 -7.02 6.06
CA CYS A 52 -11.63 -6.56 5.85
C CYS A 52 -12.60 -7.01 6.96
N GLN A 53 -12.33 -8.15 7.59
CA GLN A 53 -13.13 -8.69 8.69
C GLN A 53 -12.20 -9.08 9.85
N PHE A 54 -12.51 -8.56 11.04
CA PHE A 54 -11.76 -8.88 12.26
C PHE A 54 -12.74 -8.98 13.42
N ARG A 55 -12.85 -10.18 14.01
CA ARG A 55 -13.85 -10.49 15.05
C ARG A 55 -15.27 -10.14 14.54
N ASN A 56 -16.14 -9.68 15.43
CA ASN A 56 -17.51 -9.27 15.10
C ASN A 56 -17.63 -7.75 14.86
N VAL A 57 -16.53 -7.09 14.47
CA VAL A 57 -16.54 -5.65 14.20
C VAL A 57 -17.08 -5.40 12.79
N ARG A 58 -18.28 -4.82 12.71
CA ARG A 58 -18.86 -4.31 11.45
C ARG A 58 -18.64 -2.81 11.36
N ARG A 59 -18.23 -2.34 10.17
CA ARG A 59 -18.03 -0.93 9.88
C ARG A 59 -18.79 -0.54 8.63
N GLU A 60 -19.37 0.64 8.65
CA GLU A 60 -19.90 1.27 7.45
C GLU A 60 -18.77 2.07 6.78
N PRO A 61 -18.45 1.82 5.50
CA PRO A 61 -17.46 2.62 4.78
C PRO A 61 -17.82 4.11 4.77
N MET A 62 -16.88 4.94 5.20
CA MET A 62 -17.04 6.38 5.39
C MET A 62 -18.23 6.76 6.30
N GLY A 63 -18.48 5.94 7.32
CA GLY A 63 -19.60 6.10 8.24
C GLY A 63 -19.23 6.61 9.64
N ARG A 64 -20.29 6.74 10.46
CA ARG A 64 -20.21 7.14 11.88
C ARG A 64 -19.88 5.94 12.78
N ASN A 65 -18.67 5.40 12.60
CA ASN A 65 -18.22 4.18 13.30
C ASN A 65 -17.67 4.42 14.73
N ARG A 66 -17.83 5.61 15.33
CA ARG A 66 -17.40 5.90 16.71
C ARG A 66 -18.58 6.25 17.63
N PRO A 67 -18.44 6.03 18.95
CA PRO A 67 -19.47 6.40 19.93
C PRO A 67 -19.95 7.84 19.82
N GLY A 68 -21.23 8.07 20.11
CA GLY A 68 -21.87 9.38 19.99
C GLY A 68 -22.06 9.83 18.53
N GLY A 69 -22.19 8.88 17.61
CA GLY A 69 -22.45 9.16 16.19
C GLY A 69 -21.29 9.88 15.50
N LYS A 70 -20.04 9.72 15.93
CA LYS A 70 -18.89 10.43 15.35
C LYS A 70 -18.32 9.67 14.16
N ALA A 71 -17.78 10.39 13.17
CA ALA A 71 -17.08 9.81 12.02
C ALA A 71 -15.95 8.87 12.49
N GLY A 72 -15.86 7.69 11.87
CA GLY A 72 -14.71 6.80 12.00
C GLY A 72 -13.53 7.23 11.13
N TRP A 73 -12.40 6.51 11.21
CA TRP A 73 -11.38 6.60 10.17
C TRP A 73 -11.96 6.22 8.81
N THR A 74 -11.50 6.86 7.73
CA THR A 74 -11.97 6.56 6.37
C THR A 74 -11.49 5.19 5.96
N GLU A 75 -12.42 4.28 5.69
CA GLU A 75 -12.16 2.96 5.14
C GLU A 75 -11.65 3.08 3.71
N LEU A 76 -10.35 2.83 3.53
CA LEU A 76 -9.70 2.67 2.23
C LEU A 76 -9.57 1.20 1.88
N PHE A 77 -9.50 0.86 0.60
CA PHE A 77 -9.44 -0.51 0.11
C PHE A 77 -8.29 -0.68 -0.89
N PHE A 78 -7.68 -1.85 -0.86
CA PHE A 78 -6.50 -2.19 -1.65
C PHE A 78 -6.73 -3.52 -2.34
N LEU A 79 -6.30 -3.63 -3.59
CA LEU A 79 -6.33 -4.89 -4.35
C LEU A 79 -5.73 -6.01 -3.49
N ASP A 80 -4.54 -5.79 -2.94
CA ASP A 80 -3.81 -6.71 -2.07
C ASP A 80 -2.83 -5.97 -1.14
N GLU A 81 -1.96 -6.71 -0.44
CA GLU A 81 -0.95 -6.11 0.43
C GLU A 81 0.16 -5.42 -0.36
N VAL A 82 0.58 -5.97 -1.51
CA VAL A 82 1.59 -5.35 -2.39
C VAL A 82 1.17 -3.93 -2.77
N THR A 83 -0.08 -3.75 -3.16
CA THR A 83 -0.68 -2.44 -3.49
C THR A 83 -0.59 -1.48 -2.30
N ALA A 84 -0.93 -1.94 -1.09
CA ALA A 84 -0.90 -1.11 0.10
C ALA A 84 0.51 -0.72 0.55
N LEU A 85 1.45 -1.67 0.45
CA LEU A 85 2.87 -1.48 0.73
C LEU A 85 3.49 -0.48 -0.26
N ALA A 86 3.14 -0.56 -1.55
CA ALA A 86 3.53 0.42 -2.56
C ALA A 86 2.98 1.81 -2.26
N ALA A 87 1.72 1.90 -1.82
CA ALA A 87 1.13 3.15 -1.33
C ALA A 87 1.70 3.60 0.05
N GLY A 88 2.68 2.87 0.61
CA GLY A 88 3.39 3.18 1.85
C GLY A 88 2.61 2.93 3.14
N HIS A 89 1.63 2.02 3.13
CA HIS A 89 0.94 1.58 4.34
C HIS A 89 1.72 0.43 4.99
N ARG A 90 1.77 0.39 6.32
CA ARG A 90 2.33 -0.75 7.06
C ARG A 90 1.22 -1.62 7.69
N PRO A 91 1.48 -2.88 8.05
CA PRO A 91 0.47 -3.68 8.71
C PRO A 91 -0.02 -3.11 10.06
N CYS A 92 -1.31 -3.32 10.29
CA CYS A 92 -2.11 -2.94 11.47
C CYS A 92 -1.76 -3.77 12.73
N PHE A 93 -1.31 -3.13 13.82
CA PHE A 93 -1.03 -3.83 15.10
C PHE A 93 -2.27 -4.38 15.81
N PHE A 94 -3.47 -3.92 15.43
CA PHE A 94 -4.72 -4.36 16.05
C PHE A 94 -5.22 -5.70 15.48
N CYS A 95 -5.23 -5.81 14.15
CA CYS A 95 -5.92 -6.81 13.36
C CYS A 95 -4.97 -7.69 12.54
N ARG A 96 -3.72 -7.25 12.37
CA ARG A 96 -2.64 -7.93 11.65
C ARG A 96 -1.38 -7.94 12.52
N ARG A 97 -1.53 -8.21 13.83
CA ARG A 97 -0.49 -7.99 14.85
C ARG A 97 0.83 -8.70 14.54
N GLU A 98 0.78 -9.97 14.18
CA GLU A 98 1.97 -10.75 13.84
C GLU A 98 2.70 -10.14 12.63
N ARG A 99 1.95 -9.86 11.56
CA ARG A 99 2.45 -9.19 10.35
C ARG A 99 3.05 -7.82 10.67
N ALA A 100 2.43 -7.04 11.55
CA ALA A 100 2.92 -5.73 11.96
C ALA A 100 4.21 -5.82 12.77
N SER A 101 4.31 -6.82 13.65
CA SER A 101 5.50 -7.06 14.47
C SER A 101 6.67 -7.53 13.60
N ASP A 102 6.43 -8.47 12.67
CA ASP A 102 7.40 -8.93 11.69
C ASP A 102 7.92 -7.80 10.80
N PHE A 103 7.00 -6.97 10.25
CA PHE A 103 7.38 -5.82 9.42
C PHE A 103 8.24 -4.81 10.18
N VAL A 104 7.90 -4.51 11.45
CA VAL A 104 8.69 -3.57 12.27
C VAL A 104 10.02 -4.17 12.72
N SER A 105 10.08 -5.47 13.01
CA SER A 105 11.34 -6.18 13.32
C SER A 105 12.31 -6.11 12.15
N ARG A 106 11.87 -6.48 10.94
CA ARG A 106 12.68 -6.42 9.72
C ARG A 106 13.07 -5.00 9.36
N PHE A 107 12.24 -4.01 9.67
CA PHE A 107 12.62 -2.61 9.59
C PHE A 107 13.77 -2.28 10.55
N GLY A 108 13.74 -2.78 11.78
CA GLY A 108 14.85 -2.66 12.73
C GLY A 108 16.15 -3.26 12.19
N GLU A 109 16.09 -4.50 11.71
CA GLU A 109 17.22 -5.21 11.11
C GLU A 109 17.79 -4.48 9.88
N ALA A 110 16.93 -3.98 8.99
CA ALA A 110 17.35 -3.28 7.78
C ALA A 110 18.09 -1.97 8.06
N PHE A 111 17.79 -1.31 9.18
CA PHE A 111 18.33 0.02 9.51
C PHE A 111 19.19 0.03 10.79
N GLY A 112 19.55 -1.14 11.34
CA GLY A 112 20.37 -1.25 12.54
C GLY A 112 19.75 -0.62 13.79
N ILE A 113 18.43 -0.68 13.93
CA ILE A 113 17.69 -0.09 15.04
C ILE A 113 17.37 -1.21 16.05
N ALA A 114 18.00 -1.16 17.23
CA ALA A 114 17.80 -2.18 18.27
C ALA A 114 16.35 -2.26 18.78
N GLU A 115 15.70 -1.10 18.95
CA GLU A 115 14.29 -1.01 19.38
C GLU A 115 13.43 -0.31 18.31
N PRO A 116 13.06 -0.99 17.21
CA PRO A 116 12.27 -0.38 16.16
C PRO A 116 10.84 -0.10 16.65
N ARG A 117 10.36 1.13 16.45
CA ARG A 117 8.99 1.53 16.84
C ARG A 117 8.19 2.01 15.63
N ALA A 118 6.89 1.73 15.64
CA ALA A 118 5.99 2.10 14.56
C ALA A 118 6.05 3.60 14.16
N PRO A 119 6.15 4.57 15.09
CA PRO A 119 6.30 5.98 14.72
C PRO A 119 7.58 6.30 13.93
N MET A 120 8.67 5.58 14.16
CA MET A 120 9.93 5.76 13.40
C MET A 120 9.73 5.32 11.95
N LEU A 121 9.10 4.17 11.77
CA LEU A 121 8.71 3.63 10.47
C LEU A 121 7.72 4.58 9.76
N ASP A 122 6.68 5.04 10.46
CA ASP A 122 5.68 5.98 9.92
C ASP A 122 6.32 7.28 9.44
N LYS A 123 7.29 7.82 10.18
CA LYS A 123 8.03 9.05 9.80
C LYS A 123 8.87 8.84 8.54
N ARG A 124 9.52 7.68 8.37
CA ARG A 124 10.28 7.35 7.15
C ARG A 124 9.35 7.19 5.96
N LEU A 125 8.34 6.31 6.08
CA LEU A 125 7.37 6.08 5.02
C LEU A 125 6.65 7.37 4.60
N HIS A 126 6.33 8.27 5.54
CA HIS A 126 5.67 9.53 5.21
C HIS A 126 6.48 10.42 4.25
N ARG A 127 7.82 10.42 4.36
CA ARG A 127 8.70 11.18 3.45
C ARG A 127 8.87 10.52 2.09
N GLU A 128 8.65 9.21 2.01
CA GLU A 128 8.90 8.40 0.82
C GLU A 128 7.64 8.24 -0.06
N ARG A 129 6.44 8.29 0.53
CA ARG A 129 5.16 8.16 -0.19
C ARG A 129 4.97 9.26 -1.24
N LEU A 130 4.66 8.86 -2.48
CA LEU A 130 4.32 9.79 -3.56
C LEU A 130 3.10 10.65 -3.22
N ALA A 131 2.05 10.04 -2.67
CA ALA A 131 0.85 10.74 -2.22
C ALA A 131 1.08 11.73 -1.06
N SER A 132 2.26 11.76 -0.43
CA SER A 132 2.67 12.75 0.57
C SER A 132 3.79 13.67 0.07
N GLY A 133 4.07 13.70 -1.23
CA GLY A 133 5.11 14.55 -1.85
C GLY A 133 6.49 13.91 -1.93
N GLY A 134 6.63 12.63 -1.60
CA GLY A 134 7.84 11.86 -1.84
C GLY A 134 8.19 11.76 -3.32
N ARG A 135 9.45 11.47 -3.62
CA ARG A 135 9.95 11.33 -4.99
C ARG A 135 10.28 9.87 -5.28
N ALA A 136 9.69 9.33 -6.34
CA ALA A 136 10.06 8.02 -6.85
C ALA A 136 11.42 8.11 -7.56
N PRO A 137 12.47 7.40 -7.10
CA PRO A 137 13.73 7.33 -7.81
C PRO A 137 13.55 6.63 -9.15
N ALA A 138 14.35 7.03 -10.15
CA ALA A 138 14.42 6.31 -11.41
C ALA A 138 15.03 4.92 -11.17
N VAL A 139 14.57 3.93 -11.93
CA VAL A 139 15.07 2.56 -11.90
C VAL A 139 15.47 2.20 -13.31
N LYS A 140 16.69 1.68 -13.47
CA LYS A 140 17.13 1.15 -14.75
C LYS A 140 16.62 -0.28 -14.94
N PRO A 141 16.33 -0.70 -16.18
CA PRO A 141 15.85 -2.06 -16.45
C PRO A 141 16.72 -3.17 -15.87
N GLU A 142 18.05 -3.00 -15.86
CA GLU A 142 19.01 -3.95 -15.29
C GLU A 142 18.89 -4.10 -13.76
N GLU A 143 18.34 -3.09 -13.07
CA GLU A 143 18.16 -3.11 -11.61
C GLU A 143 16.88 -3.86 -11.20
N LEU A 144 15.95 -4.10 -12.14
CA LEU A 144 14.67 -4.76 -11.85
C LEU A 144 14.85 -6.16 -11.28
N ALA A 145 15.86 -6.90 -11.75
CA ALA A 145 16.17 -8.24 -11.27
C ALA A 145 16.72 -8.28 -9.83
N ALA A 146 17.23 -7.15 -9.33
CA ALA A 146 17.73 -7.04 -7.96
C ALA A 146 16.64 -6.60 -6.95
N LEU A 147 15.49 -6.13 -7.44
CA LEU A 147 14.38 -5.73 -6.58
C LEU A 147 13.63 -6.96 -6.05
N PRO A 148 13.25 -6.97 -4.76
CA PRO A 148 12.53 -8.09 -4.18
C PRO A 148 11.11 -8.22 -4.73
N ASP A 149 10.56 -9.43 -4.70
CA ASP A 149 9.14 -9.67 -4.95
C ASP A 149 8.26 -8.76 -4.08
N GLY A 150 7.22 -8.18 -4.70
CA GLY A 150 6.34 -7.19 -4.07
C GLY A 150 6.81 -5.74 -4.24
N SER A 151 7.96 -5.52 -4.88
CA SER A 151 8.32 -4.20 -5.39
C SER A 151 7.35 -3.76 -6.48
N VAL A 152 6.98 -2.49 -6.51
CA VAL A 152 6.18 -1.90 -7.58
C VAL A 152 6.99 -0.80 -8.25
N VAL A 153 7.09 -0.90 -9.57
CA VAL A 153 7.67 0.12 -10.45
C VAL A 153 6.59 0.70 -11.35
N ALA A 154 6.81 1.87 -11.91
CA ALA A 154 5.86 2.48 -12.84
C ALA A 154 6.54 3.11 -14.04
N ASP A 155 5.88 2.98 -15.19
CA ASP A 155 6.08 3.79 -16.38
C ASP A 155 4.91 4.77 -16.48
N SER A 156 5.19 6.05 -16.19
CA SER A 156 4.16 7.09 -16.08
C SER A 156 3.02 6.66 -15.13
N ALA A 157 1.80 6.54 -15.61
CA ALA A 157 0.63 6.12 -14.83
C ALA A 157 0.45 4.58 -14.72
N THR A 158 1.25 3.79 -15.43
CA THR A 158 1.11 2.33 -15.43
C THR A 158 2.05 1.71 -14.40
N ALA A 159 1.48 1.09 -13.37
CA ALA A 159 2.23 0.37 -12.35
C ALA A 159 2.40 -1.12 -12.71
N TYR A 160 3.54 -1.68 -12.33
CA TYR A 160 3.88 -3.09 -12.46
C TYR A 160 4.41 -3.60 -11.12
N ALA A 161 3.81 -4.67 -10.59
CA ALA A 161 4.36 -5.37 -9.44
C ALA A 161 5.34 -6.45 -9.91
N LEU A 162 6.49 -6.56 -9.23
CA LEU A 162 7.52 -7.54 -9.54
C LEU A 162 7.27 -8.81 -8.74
N ARG A 163 7.22 -9.96 -9.42
CA ARG A 163 7.06 -11.28 -8.81
C ARG A 163 7.80 -12.33 -9.63
N ALA A 164 8.59 -13.17 -9.00
CA ALA A 164 9.28 -14.30 -9.63
C ALA A 164 10.02 -13.93 -10.93
N GLY A 165 10.72 -12.78 -10.94
CA GLY A 165 11.48 -12.30 -12.12
C GLY A 165 10.61 -11.80 -13.28
N ARG A 166 9.33 -11.53 -13.04
CA ARG A 166 8.37 -10.98 -14.01
C ARG A 166 7.74 -9.70 -13.49
N ALA A 167 7.27 -8.87 -14.41
CA ALA A 167 6.51 -7.66 -14.12
C ALA A 167 5.03 -7.91 -14.45
N LEU A 168 4.17 -7.81 -13.45
CA LEU A 168 2.73 -7.94 -13.62
C LEU A 168 2.09 -6.57 -13.64
N ARG A 169 1.45 -6.23 -14.76
CA ARG A 169 0.72 -4.95 -14.88
C ARG A 169 -0.39 -4.90 -13.85
N TRP A 170 -0.40 -3.88 -13.02
CA TRP A 170 -1.39 -3.69 -11.98
C TRP A 170 -2.65 -3.00 -12.52
N SER A 171 -3.82 -3.42 -12.05
CA SER A 171 -5.09 -2.72 -12.19
C SER A 171 -5.94 -2.94 -10.93
N PHE A 172 -7.00 -2.16 -10.74
CA PHE A 172 -7.95 -2.39 -9.65
C PHE A 172 -8.64 -3.76 -9.74
N ALA A 173 -8.80 -4.31 -10.94
CA ALA A 173 -9.42 -5.62 -11.17
C ALA A 173 -8.45 -6.79 -10.92
N GLY A 174 -7.15 -6.50 -10.77
CA GLY A 174 -6.12 -7.52 -10.61
C GLY A 174 -4.90 -7.29 -11.48
N TYR A 175 -4.00 -8.27 -11.42
CA TYR A 175 -2.80 -8.32 -12.24
C TYR A 175 -3.09 -8.86 -13.64
N GLY A 176 -2.51 -8.21 -14.65
CA GLY A 176 -2.51 -8.68 -16.03
C GLY A 176 -1.40 -9.70 -16.29
N MET A 177 -1.31 -10.16 -17.55
CA MET A 177 -0.33 -11.18 -17.95
C MET A 177 1.11 -10.80 -17.55
N PRO A 178 1.89 -11.74 -17.01
CA PRO A 178 3.29 -11.51 -16.69
C PRO A 178 4.08 -11.08 -17.93
N THR A 179 4.84 -10.00 -17.79
CA THR A 179 5.70 -9.45 -18.84
C THR A 179 7.17 -9.62 -18.41
N GLY A 180 8.07 -9.87 -19.35
CA GLY A 180 9.50 -9.94 -19.05
C GLY A 180 10.08 -8.56 -18.77
N PHE A 181 11.17 -8.49 -17.98
CA PHE A 181 11.82 -7.19 -17.73
C PHE A 181 12.42 -6.57 -18.99
N ALA A 182 12.82 -7.40 -19.97
CA ALA A 182 13.27 -6.93 -21.28
C ALA A 182 12.21 -6.12 -22.03
N ASP A 183 10.92 -6.44 -21.87
CA ASP A 183 9.83 -5.71 -22.52
C ASP A 183 9.56 -4.34 -21.87
N LEU A 184 10.13 -4.11 -20.68
CA LEU A 184 10.15 -2.82 -20.00
C LEU A 184 11.45 -2.05 -20.26
N ALA A 185 12.40 -2.61 -21.00
CA ALA A 185 13.65 -1.94 -21.33
C ALA A 185 13.40 -0.64 -22.12
N GLY A 186 14.22 0.37 -21.87
CA GLY A 186 14.11 1.70 -22.50
C GLY A 186 12.97 2.58 -21.98
N ARG A 187 12.10 2.06 -21.09
CA ARG A 187 11.04 2.86 -20.46
C ARG A 187 11.58 3.66 -19.27
N PRO A 188 11.08 4.88 -19.01
CA PRO A 188 11.51 5.70 -17.87
C PRO A 188 10.88 5.21 -16.57
N LEU A 189 11.31 4.03 -16.10
CA LEU A 189 10.75 3.39 -14.91
C LEU A 189 11.11 4.14 -13.63
N ARG A 190 10.18 4.16 -12.68
CA ARG A 190 10.38 4.70 -11.34
C ARG A 190 9.92 3.73 -10.27
N LEU A 191 10.62 3.71 -9.14
CA LEU A 191 10.27 2.89 -7.99
C LEU A 191 9.11 3.53 -7.21
N VAL A 192 7.93 2.92 -7.28
CA VAL A 192 6.74 3.38 -6.55
C VAL A 192 6.81 2.96 -5.09
N THR A 193 7.23 1.72 -4.84
CA THR A 193 7.34 1.20 -3.47
C THR A 193 8.38 1.99 -2.66
N PRO A 194 8.05 2.50 -1.45
CA PRO A 194 8.97 3.23 -0.62
C PRO A 194 10.27 2.46 -0.34
N ALA A 195 11.41 3.15 -0.35
CA ALA A 195 12.72 2.54 -0.09
C ALA A 195 12.77 1.81 1.25
N THR A 196 12.10 2.32 2.28
CA THR A 196 11.97 1.63 3.57
C THR A 196 11.22 0.30 3.43
N THR A 197 10.17 0.25 2.61
CA THR A 197 9.44 -1.00 2.34
C THR A 197 10.28 -1.97 1.53
N ILE A 198 11.06 -1.50 0.55
CA ILE A 198 12.01 -2.34 -0.20
C ILE A 198 13.05 -2.99 0.73
N ALA A 199 13.58 -2.22 1.68
CA ALA A 199 14.55 -2.74 2.65
C ALA A 199 13.93 -3.84 3.55
N VAL A 200 12.67 -3.69 3.96
CA VAL A 200 11.91 -4.74 4.67
C VAL A 200 11.64 -5.95 3.76
N LEU A 201 11.35 -5.68 2.47
CA LEU A 201 11.36 -6.57 1.31
C LEU A 201 12.49 -7.60 1.36
N LEU A 202 13.69 -7.05 1.22
CA LEU A 202 14.96 -7.75 1.15
C LEU A 202 15.31 -8.51 2.43
N ARG A 203 14.72 -8.12 3.57
CA ARG A 203 14.86 -8.87 4.82
C ARG A 203 13.92 -10.07 4.91
N GLY A 204 13.07 -10.32 3.92
CA GLY A 204 12.24 -11.54 3.81
C GLY A 204 10.78 -11.36 4.22
N TYR A 205 10.27 -10.12 4.31
CA TYR A 205 8.83 -9.93 4.50
C TYR A 205 8.09 -10.32 3.21
N VAL A 206 7.29 -11.39 3.26
CA VAL A 206 6.52 -11.85 2.09
C VAL A 206 5.14 -11.22 2.11
N PRO A 207 4.77 -10.29 1.21
CA PRO A 207 3.44 -9.67 1.18
C PRO A 207 2.37 -10.63 0.63
N ALA A 208 1.11 -10.42 1.04
CA ALA A 208 -0.03 -11.11 0.46
C ALA A 208 -0.39 -10.55 -0.93
N TRP A 209 -0.59 -11.45 -1.89
CA TRP A 209 -0.93 -11.14 -3.27
C TRP A 209 -2.41 -11.37 -3.56
N HIS A 210 -2.95 -10.65 -4.54
CA HIS A 210 -4.26 -11.00 -5.13
C HIS A 210 -4.16 -12.32 -5.91
N PRO A 211 -5.19 -13.19 -5.90
CA PRO A 211 -5.16 -14.47 -6.63
C PRO A 211 -4.82 -14.35 -8.12
N SER A 212 -5.19 -13.25 -8.77
CA SER A 212 -4.84 -13.02 -10.18
C SER A 212 -3.34 -12.84 -10.46
N ALA A 213 -2.51 -12.71 -9.41
CA ALA A 213 -1.06 -12.71 -9.57
C ALA A 213 -0.45 -14.11 -9.78
N GLU A 214 -1.24 -15.18 -9.60
CA GLU A 214 -0.79 -16.58 -9.70
C GLU A 214 -0.91 -17.17 -11.11
N ALA A 215 -1.43 -16.39 -12.07
CA ALA A 215 -1.69 -16.80 -13.44
C ALA A 215 -0.46 -16.76 -14.35
#